data_AF-A0A7J7K127-F1
#
_entry.id   AF-A0A7J7K127-F1
#
_cell.length_a   1.000
_cell.length_b   1.000
_cell.length_c   1.000
_cell.angle_alpha   90.00
_cell.angle_beta   90.00
_cell.angle_gamma   90.00
#
_symmetry.space_group_name_H-M   'P 1'
#
loop_
_entity.id
_entity.type
_entity.pdbx_description
1 polymer ?
#
loop_
_entity_poly.entity_id
_entity_poly.type
_entity_poly.pdbx_seq_one_letter_code
_entity_poly.pdbx_strand_id
1 'polypeptide(L)'
;MAAKRFASLLFGNSMRAFAVSAQRNARKFYSAGALLAATGGAMMGTAMIVAKDPIGLDDEEMKINIEEFMCQPITDMNTLEKSEEMMHKMELLCMQLQGQLCRELERIEGTTKFRVDRWLKCEQIQGGGVTCIMEDGAVFERAGVNISVVGGKLRSEAVRAMNSQ
;
A
#
# COMPACT_ATOMS: atom_id res chain seq x y z
N MET A 1 -28.93 40.28 -36.80
CA MET A 1 -27.80 39.33 -36.72
C MET A 1 -26.87 39.84 -35.61
N ALA A 2 -26.50 38.97 -34.66
CA ALA A 2 -25.57 39.21 -33.55
C ALA A 2 -25.97 40.27 -32.50
N ALA A 3 -26.75 39.80 -31.52
CA ALA A 3 -27.00 40.51 -30.27
C ALA A 3 -25.81 40.35 -29.30
N LYS A 4 -25.43 41.48 -28.69
CA LYS A 4 -25.10 41.65 -27.27
C LYS A 4 -23.85 40.93 -26.73
N ARG A 5 -22.74 41.68 -26.73
CA ARG A 5 -21.69 41.62 -25.69
C ARG A 5 -22.07 42.63 -24.61
N PHE A 6 -22.37 42.21 -23.38
CA PHE A 6 -22.03 42.91 -22.13
C PHE A 6 -22.52 42.12 -20.89
N ALA A 7 -21.55 41.71 -20.09
CA ALA A 7 -21.55 41.48 -18.63
C ALA A 7 -22.36 40.33 -17.97
N SER A 8 -21.56 39.51 -17.27
CA SER A 8 -21.77 38.92 -15.94
C SER A 8 -22.04 37.41 -15.88
N LEU A 9 -21.53 36.85 -14.77
CA LEU A 9 -21.78 35.54 -14.17
C LEU A 9 -20.79 34.46 -14.60
N LEU A 10 -19.74 34.24 -13.79
CA LEU A 10 -19.73 33.30 -12.65
C LEU A 10 -19.81 31.84 -13.12
N PHE A 11 -18.89 31.02 -12.60
CA PHE A 11 -18.85 29.56 -12.74
C PHE A 11 -18.50 29.01 -14.12
N GLY A 12 -17.20 29.08 -14.43
CA GLY A 12 -16.57 28.21 -15.41
C GLY A 12 -16.27 26.83 -14.80
N ASN A 13 -16.97 25.83 -15.33
CA ASN A 13 -16.63 24.41 -15.36
C ASN A 13 -16.95 23.53 -14.14
N SER A 14 -18.17 22.96 -14.25
CA SER A 14 -18.42 21.53 -14.14
C SER A 14 -18.41 20.92 -12.73
N MET A 15 -19.40 21.30 -11.93
CA MET A 15 -20.04 20.32 -11.05
C MET A 15 -20.74 19.26 -11.92
N ARG A 16 -20.15 18.06 -12.01
CA ARG A 16 -20.92 16.85 -12.30
C ARG A 16 -21.39 16.30 -10.96
N ALA A 17 -22.69 16.42 -10.73
CA ALA A 17 -23.41 15.76 -9.66
C ALA A 17 -23.09 14.26 -9.69
N PHE A 18 -22.53 13.75 -8.60
CA PHE A 18 -22.44 12.31 -8.36
C PHE A 18 -23.86 11.83 -8.04
N ALA A 19 -24.59 11.43 -9.08
CA ALA A 19 -25.86 10.73 -8.93
C ALA A 19 -25.56 9.37 -8.29
N VAL A 20 -25.95 9.19 -7.04
CA VAL A 20 -26.03 7.87 -6.40
C VAL A 20 -27.14 7.10 -7.09
N SER A 21 -26.78 6.39 -8.16
CA SER A 21 -27.59 5.36 -8.77
C SER A 21 -27.60 4.17 -7.80
N ALA A 22 -28.65 4.10 -6.98
CA ALA A 22 -29.03 2.89 -6.26
C ALA A 22 -29.50 1.86 -7.29
N GLN A 23 -28.55 1.21 -7.97
CA GLN A 23 -28.84 0.13 -8.89
C GLN A 23 -29.15 -1.12 -8.06
N ARG A 24 -30.45 -1.40 -7.95
CA ARG A 24 -31.03 -2.64 -7.42
C ARG A 24 -30.27 -3.82 -8.03
N ASN A 25 -29.49 -4.52 -7.23
CA ASN A 25 -28.72 -5.65 -7.73
C ASN A 25 -29.69 -6.81 -8.00
N ALA A 26 -30.00 -6.99 -9.28
CA ALA A 26 -30.82 -8.05 -9.79
C ALA A 26 -30.13 -9.38 -9.56
N ARG A 27 -30.89 -10.31 -8.99
CA ARG A 27 -30.59 -11.73 -8.84
C ARG A 27 -29.93 -12.28 -10.11
N LYS A 28 -28.63 -12.54 -10.07
CA LYS A 28 -27.98 -13.45 -11.04
C LYS A 28 -27.83 -14.80 -10.37
N PHE A 29 -28.90 -15.59 -10.49
CA PHE A 29 -28.88 -17.05 -10.39
C PHE A 29 -27.88 -17.55 -11.44
N TYR A 30 -26.68 -17.94 -11.01
CA TYR A 30 -25.82 -18.78 -11.83
C TYR A 30 -26.07 -20.23 -11.45
N SER A 31 -26.65 -20.92 -12.42
CA SER A 31 -26.82 -22.35 -12.52
C SER A 31 -25.49 -23.08 -12.34
N ALA A 32 -25.30 -23.76 -11.21
CA ALA A 32 -24.38 -24.88 -11.10
C ALA A 32 -25.25 -26.12 -10.91
N GLY A 33 -25.25 -27.00 -11.92
CA GLY A 33 -26.11 -28.18 -11.98
C GLY A 33 -25.90 -29.10 -10.77
N ALA A 34 -26.93 -29.21 -9.93
CA ALA A 34 -27.02 -30.25 -8.93
C ALA A 34 -27.50 -31.54 -9.62
N LEU A 35 -26.57 -32.41 -9.99
CA LEU A 35 -26.87 -33.80 -10.33
C LEU A 35 -26.37 -34.66 -9.17
N LEU A 36 -27.22 -34.83 -8.16
CA LEU A 36 -27.05 -35.85 -7.12
C LEU A 36 -28.24 -36.80 -7.22
N ALA A 37 -27.98 -37.94 -7.86
CA ALA A 37 -28.89 -39.06 -7.93
C ALA A 37 -29.17 -39.56 -6.51
N ALA A 38 -30.46 -39.62 -6.16
CA ALA A 38 -30.94 -40.23 -4.95
C ALA A 38 -30.70 -41.74 -4.99
N THR A 39 -29.76 -42.25 -4.18
CA THR A 39 -29.84 -43.62 -3.66
C THR A 39 -29.44 -43.59 -2.19
N GLY A 40 -30.29 -44.17 -1.35
CA GLY A 40 -30.30 -44.00 0.09
C GLY A 40 -29.10 -44.62 0.80
N GLY A 41 -28.81 -44.09 1.98
CA GLY A 41 -27.80 -44.62 2.90
C GLY A 41 -26.81 -43.53 3.31
N ALA A 42 -26.74 -43.28 4.61
CA ALA A 42 -25.96 -42.23 5.24
C ALA A 42 -24.50 -42.13 4.74
N MET A 43 -24.14 -41.01 4.11
CA MET A 43 -22.81 -40.42 4.25
C MET A 43 -22.91 -38.91 4.25
N MET A 44 -22.59 -38.37 5.42
CA MET A 44 -22.39 -36.98 5.74
C MET A 44 -21.14 -36.48 5.00
N GLY A 45 -21.29 -36.17 3.72
CA GLY A 45 -20.28 -35.48 2.93
C GLY A 45 -20.77 -34.07 2.62
N THR A 46 -20.80 -33.19 3.61
CA THR A 46 -20.94 -31.76 3.35
C THR A 46 -19.75 -31.34 2.50
N ALA A 47 -20.00 -31.15 1.20
CA ALA A 47 -19.05 -30.47 0.33
C ALA A 47 -18.78 -29.09 0.95
N MET A 48 -17.59 -28.93 1.53
CA MET A 48 -17.06 -27.62 1.90
C MET A 48 -16.89 -26.85 0.59
N ILE A 49 -17.90 -26.06 0.24
CA ILE A 49 -17.72 -24.97 -0.72
C ILE A 49 -16.76 -24.02 -0.02
N VAL A 50 -15.49 -24.07 -0.42
CA VAL A 50 -14.51 -23.05 -0.07
C VAL A 50 -14.99 -21.78 -0.76
N ALA A 51 -15.77 -20.97 -0.03
CA ALA A 51 -16.07 -19.62 -0.42
C ALA A 51 -14.75 -18.86 -0.45
N LYS A 52 -14.20 -18.65 -1.65
CA LYS A 52 -13.17 -17.64 -1.88
C LYS A 52 -13.75 -16.32 -1.33
N ASP A 53 -13.00 -15.67 -0.45
CA ASP A 53 -13.46 -14.52 0.32
C ASP A 53 -14.19 -13.48 -0.56
N PRO A 54 -15.33 -12.91 -0.13
CA PRO A 54 -16.17 -12.03 -0.94
C PRO A 54 -15.65 -10.58 -0.97
N ILE A 55 -14.41 -10.37 -0.54
CA ILE A 55 -13.76 -9.07 -0.61
C ILE A 55 -13.13 -8.99 -1.98
N GLY A 56 -13.89 -8.48 -2.94
CA GLY A 56 -13.39 -8.04 -4.25
C GLY A 56 -12.45 -6.85 -4.05
N LEU A 57 -11.28 -7.11 -3.48
CA LEU A 57 -10.09 -6.36 -3.80
C LEU A 57 -9.63 -7.00 -5.09
N ASP A 58 -9.87 -6.28 -6.18
CA ASP A 58 -9.21 -6.52 -7.44
C ASP A 58 -7.72 -6.73 -7.09
N ASP A 59 -7.14 -7.85 -7.49
CA ASP A 59 -5.70 -8.10 -7.42
C ASP A 59 -5.03 -7.10 -8.39
N GLU A 60 -5.11 -5.81 -8.08
CA GLU A 60 -4.29 -4.78 -8.67
C GLU A 60 -2.87 -5.17 -8.29
N GLU A 61 -2.20 -5.85 -9.22
CA GLU A 61 -0.76 -6.07 -9.17
C GLU A 61 -0.12 -4.74 -8.78
N MET A 62 0.33 -4.65 -7.53
CA MET A 62 1.10 -3.51 -7.07
C MET A 62 2.40 -3.54 -7.89
N LYS A 63 2.41 -2.80 -8.99
CA LYS A 63 3.57 -2.68 -9.85
C LYS A 63 4.63 -1.94 -9.06
N ILE A 64 5.55 -2.71 -8.48
CA ILE A 64 6.67 -2.19 -7.73
C ILE A 64 7.56 -1.44 -8.72
N ASN A 65 7.52 -0.11 -8.68
CA ASN A 65 8.45 0.69 -9.44
C ASN A 65 9.72 0.88 -8.62
N ILE A 66 10.75 0.09 -8.90
CA ILE A 66 12.01 0.09 -8.14
C ILE A 66 12.76 1.43 -8.31
N GLU A 67 12.51 2.17 -9.39
CA GLU A 67 13.10 3.49 -9.63
C GLU A 67 12.54 4.58 -8.69
N GLU A 68 11.40 4.33 -8.07
CA GLU A 68 10.76 5.24 -7.11
C GLU A 68 11.52 5.26 -5.77
N PHE A 69 12.32 4.24 -5.46
CA PHE A 69 12.96 4.11 -4.15
C PHE A 69 14.20 5.01 -4.01
N MET A 70 14.46 5.45 -2.78
CA MET A 70 15.65 6.26 -2.46
C MET A 70 16.93 5.41 -2.45
N CYS A 71 16.82 4.11 -2.22
CA CYS A 71 17.93 3.16 -2.32
C CYS A 71 17.42 1.72 -2.52
N GLN A 72 18.36 0.78 -2.63
CA GLN A 72 18.04 -0.65 -2.74
C GLN A 72 17.36 -1.19 -1.47
N PRO A 73 16.36 -2.10 -1.61
CA PRO A 73 15.70 -2.73 -0.46
C PRO A 73 16.64 -3.41 0.53
N ILE A 74 16.14 -3.61 1.75
CA ILE A 74 16.90 -4.26 2.81
C ILE A 74 16.93 -5.77 2.56
N THR A 75 15.76 -6.33 2.21
CA THR A 75 15.61 -7.71 1.77
C THR A 75 16.06 -7.87 0.31
N ASP A 76 16.57 -9.06 -0.05
CA ASP A 76 17.00 -9.35 -1.42
C ASP A 76 15.81 -9.31 -2.41
N MET A 77 16.06 -8.73 -3.59
CA MET A 77 15.04 -8.57 -4.63
C MET A 77 14.42 -9.91 -5.08
N ASN A 78 15.22 -10.98 -5.16
CA ASN A 78 14.69 -12.28 -5.57
C ASN A 78 13.73 -12.87 -4.54
N THR A 79 13.89 -12.50 -3.27
CA THR A 79 12.99 -12.91 -2.20
C THR A 79 11.70 -12.10 -2.27
N LEU A 80 11.80 -10.79 -2.44
CA LEU A 80 10.65 -9.88 -2.49
C LEU A 80 9.70 -10.18 -3.65
N GLU A 81 10.23 -10.49 -4.84
CA GLU A 81 9.42 -10.80 -6.03
C GLU A 81 8.69 -12.14 -5.94
N LYS A 82 9.26 -13.11 -5.21
CA LYS A 82 8.73 -14.48 -5.14
C LYS A 82 7.79 -14.70 -3.95
N SER A 83 7.85 -13.82 -2.96
CA SER A 83 7.15 -14.01 -1.69
C SER A 83 5.82 -13.27 -1.67
N GLU A 84 4.77 -13.96 -1.26
CA GLU A 84 3.46 -13.37 -0.98
C GLU A 84 3.29 -12.94 0.49
N GLU A 85 4.37 -13.00 1.27
CA GLU A 85 4.39 -12.66 2.70
C GLU A 85 4.05 -11.19 2.95
N MET A 86 3.16 -10.94 3.91
CA MET A 86 2.72 -9.59 4.27
C MET A 86 3.89 -8.67 4.68
N MET A 87 4.91 -9.23 5.34
CA MET A 87 6.11 -8.48 5.74
C MET A 87 6.85 -7.86 4.55
N HIS A 88 7.02 -8.62 3.47
CA HIS A 88 7.72 -8.13 2.27
C HIS A 88 6.88 -7.11 1.50
N LYS A 89 5.56 -7.32 1.42
CA LYS A 89 4.62 -6.32 0.85
C LYS A 89 4.67 -5.00 1.64
N MET A 90 4.76 -5.08 2.96
CA MET A 90 4.87 -3.91 3.83
C MET A 90 6.21 -3.19 3.66
N GLU A 91 7.32 -3.91 3.51
CA GLU A 91 8.63 -3.32 3.20
C GLU A 91 8.55 -2.49 1.91
N LEU A 92 8.03 -3.08 0.83
CA LEU A 92 7.89 -2.43 -0.46
C LEU A 92 6.98 -1.20 -0.40
N LEU A 93 5.83 -1.30 0.27
CA LEU A 93 4.91 -0.19 0.48
C LEU A 93 5.59 0.97 1.21
N CYS A 94 6.28 0.68 2.32
CA CYS A 94 6.99 1.70 3.09
C CYS A 94 8.04 2.39 2.22
N MET A 95 8.84 1.62 1.48
CA MET A 95 9.90 2.15 0.62
C MET A 95 9.36 3.05 -0.49
N GLN A 96 8.23 2.66 -1.09
CA GLN A 96 7.56 3.48 -2.09
C GLN A 96 7.11 4.82 -1.50
N LEU A 97 6.45 4.77 -0.34
CA LEU A 97 5.98 5.97 0.35
C LEU A 97 7.14 6.88 0.80
N GLN A 98 8.25 6.33 1.29
CA GLN A 98 9.44 7.14 1.62
C GLN A 98 9.96 7.86 0.39
N GLY A 99 10.10 7.18 -0.75
CA GLY A 99 10.55 7.81 -1.99
C GLY A 99 9.64 8.95 -2.44
N GLN A 100 8.32 8.73 -2.40
CA GLN A 100 7.32 9.74 -2.73
C GLN A 100 7.40 10.95 -1.79
N LEU A 101 7.43 10.70 -0.47
CA LEU A 101 7.54 11.75 0.54
C LEU A 101 8.83 12.55 0.38
N CYS A 102 9.97 11.88 0.19
CA CYS A 102 11.25 12.57 0.00
C CYS A 102 11.21 13.48 -1.22
N ARG A 103 10.68 13.00 -2.36
CA ARG A 103 10.57 13.83 -3.58
C ARG A 103 9.63 15.02 -3.43
N GLU A 104 8.49 14.84 -2.79
CA GLU A 104 7.56 15.97 -2.56
C GLU A 104 8.15 16.98 -1.58
N LEU A 105 8.87 16.54 -0.55
CA LEU A 105 9.60 17.43 0.36
C LEU A 105 10.73 18.18 -0.37
N GLU A 106 11.49 17.51 -1.23
CA GLU A 106 12.51 18.16 -2.07
C GLU A 106 11.90 19.18 -3.05
N ARG A 107 10.70 18.92 -3.58
CA ARG A 107 9.99 19.86 -4.45
C ARG A 107 9.62 21.14 -3.69
N ILE A 108 9.17 21.02 -2.45
CA ILE A 108 8.81 22.17 -1.60
C ILE A 108 10.07 22.96 -1.21
N GLU A 109 11.17 22.27 -0.91
CA GLU A 109 12.45 22.87 -0.50
C GLU A 109 13.18 23.55 -1.66
N GLY A 110 13.24 22.90 -2.83
CA GLY A 110 13.80 23.42 -4.08
C GLY A 110 15.33 23.53 -4.15
N THR A 111 16.03 23.65 -3.03
CA THR A 111 17.48 23.91 -2.97
C THR A 111 18.29 22.74 -2.41
N THR A 112 17.82 22.14 -1.33
CA THR A 112 18.49 21.03 -0.62
C THR A 112 17.84 19.70 -0.95
N LYS A 113 18.64 18.62 -0.96
CA LYS A 113 18.20 17.24 -1.21
C LYS A 113 18.42 16.35 0.00
N PHE A 114 17.74 15.21 0.05
CA PHE A 114 17.95 14.21 1.09
C PHE A 114 19.31 13.51 0.92
N ARG A 115 20.06 13.44 2.03
CA ARG A 115 21.16 12.49 2.21
C ARG A 115 20.57 11.14 2.60
N VAL A 116 20.82 10.13 1.78
CA VAL A 116 20.31 8.77 1.99
C VAL A 116 21.43 7.91 2.59
N ASP A 117 21.16 7.34 3.76
CA ASP A 117 22.06 6.40 4.42
C ASP A 117 21.37 5.04 4.59
N ARG A 118 21.92 4.03 3.91
CA ARG A 118 21.45 2.65 4.00
C ARG A 118 22.39 1.88 4.90
N TRP A 119 21.84 1.30 5.96
CA TRP A 119 22.61 0.52 6.94
C TRP A 119 22.01 -0.86 7.12
N LEU A 120 22.88 -1.82 7.44
CA LEU A 120 22.52 -3.20 7.70
C LEU A 120 23.14 -3.61 9.03
N LYS A 121 22.41 -4.41 9.81
CA LYS A 121 22.85 -4.94 11.09
C LYS A 121 22.74 -6.46 11.09
N CYS A 122 23.88 -7.13 11.25
CA CYS A 122 24.01 -8.59 11.19
C CYS A 122 24.20 -9.25 12.58
N GLU A 123 23.82 -8.55 13.66
CA GLU A 123 23.97 -9.05 15.03
C GLU A 123 22.82 -9.99 15.45
N GLN A 124 22.69 -10.25 16.76
CA GLN A 124 21.63 -11.09 17.37
C GLN A 124 20.20 -10.71 16.95
N ILE A 125 20.01 -9.45 16.53
CA ILE A 125 18.83 -8.97 15.85
C ILE A 125 19.30 -8.59 14.44
N GLN A 126 18.81 -9.32 13.45
CA GLN A 126 19.08 -9.03 12.06
C GLN A 126 18.18 -7.88 11.61
N GLY A 127 18.70 -6.98 10.80
CA GLY A 127 17.86 -5.95 10.23
C GLY A 127 18.63 -4.95 9.41
N GLY A 128 17.96 -3.89 9.06
CA GLY A 128 18.53 -2.77 8.36
C GLY A 128 17.52 -1.66 8.24
N GLY A 129 17.95 -0.58 7.59
CA GLY A 129 17.09 0.55 7.38
C GLY A 129 17.67 1.52 6.38
N VAL A 130 16.82 2.46 6.02
CA VAL A 130 17.14 3.56 5.12
C VAL A 130 16.77 4.83 5.85
N THR A 131 17.79 5.66 6.09
CA THR A 131 17.67 6.93 6.77
C THR A 131 17.85 8.04 5.74
N CYS A 132 16.77 8.76 5.44
CA CYS A 132 16.82 9.94 4.58
C CYS A 132 16.78 11.17 5.45
N ILE A 133 17.82 11.99 5.42
CA ILE A 133 17.91 13.24 6.20
C ILE A 133 18.21 14.42 5.28
N MET A 134 17.45 15.48 5.43
CA MET A 134 17.69 16.79 4.84
C MET A 134 18.00 17.77 5.98
N GLU A 135 19.08 18.54 5.84
CA GLU A 135 19.56 19.49 6.85
C GLU A 135 19.89 20.82 6.17
N ASP A 136 19.76 21.92 6.91
CA ASP A 136 20.10 23.27 6.46
C ASP A 136 19.33 23.70 5.20
N GLY A 137 18.04 23.37 5.14
CA GLY A 137 17.11 23.85 4.11
C GLY A 137 16.69 25.30 4.34
N ALA A 138 16.30 25.96 3.25
CA ALA A 138 15.62 27.24 3.25
C ALA A 138 14.21 27.18 3.85
N VAL A 139 13.48 26.06 3.66
CA VAL A 139 12.14 25.87 4.24
C VAL A 139 12.20 25.01 5.49
N PHE A 140 12.88 23.86 5.42
CA PHE A 140 13.04 22.95 6.55
C PHE A 140 14.44 23.05 7.12
N GLU A 141 14.57 23.45 8.41
CA GLU A 141 15.84 23.37 9.13
C GLU A 141 16.36 21.92 9.13
N ARG A 142 15.47 20.97 9.43
CA ARG A 142 15.72 19.53 9.35
C ARG A 142 14.46 18.77 8.97
N ALA A 143 14.61 17.79 8.08
CA ALA A 143 13.57 16.81 7.76
C ALA A 143 14.17 15.40 7.72
N GLY A 144 13.41 14.40 8.17
CA GLY A 144 13.87 13.02 8.21
C GLY A 144 12.75 12.05 7.88
N VAL A 145 13.02 11.10 6.99
CA VAL A 145 12.10 10.01 6.64
C VAL A 145 12.86 8.69 6.73
N ASN A 146 12.50 7.86 7.71
CA ASN A 146 13.24 6.65 8.04
C ASN A 146 12.38 5.41 7.86
N ILE A 147 12.99 4.35 7.33
CA ILE A 147 12.43 3.01 7.29
C ILE A 147 13.38 2.07 8.00
N SER A 148 12.83 1.09 8.72
CA SER A 148 13.61 0.01 9.31
C SER A 148 12.88 -1.31 9.12
N VAL A 149 13.63 -2.33 8.68
CA VAL A 149 13.18 -3.71 8.53
C VAL A 149 14.01 -4.52 9.51
N VAL A 150 13.38 -4.96 10.60
CA VAL A 150 14.08 -5.62 11.72
C VAL A 150 13.42 -6.96 12.00
N GLY A 151 14.22 -8.02 11.99
CA GLY A 151 13.79 -9.38 12.25
C GLY A 151 14.69 -10.05 13.30
N GLY A 152 14.08 -10.85 14.17
CA GLY A 152 14.85 -11.63 15.14
C GLY A 152 14.07 -12.00 16.38
N LYS A 153 14.78 -12.59 17.33
CA LYS A 153 14.21 -12.96 18.62
C LYS A 153 14.19 -11.75 19.54
N LEU A 154 12.99 -11.39 20.00
CA LEU A 154 12.79 -10.32 20.96
C LEU A 154 13.31 -10.73 22.34
N ARG A 155 14.01 -9.81 23.01
CA ARG A 155 14.39 -9.96 24.42
C ARG A 155 13.17 -9.64 25.30
N SER A 156 13.07 -10.28 26.46
CA SER A 156 11.92 -10.10 27.38
C SER A 156 11.71 -8.65 27.82
N GLU A 157 12.79 -7.87 27.91
CA GLU A 157 12.73 -6.44 28.20
C GLU A 157 12.10 -5.61 27.07
N ALA A 158 12.43 -5.91 25.81
CA ALA A 158 11.81 -5.25 24.66
C ALA A 158 10.31 -5.55 24.57
N VAL A 159 9.90 -6.79 24.91
CA VAL A 159 8.48 -7.16 24.99
C VAL A 159 7.74 -6.34 26.03
N ARG A 160 8.35 -6.08 27.20
CA ARG A 160 7.75 -5.22 28.23
C ARG A 160 7.55 -3.78 27.74
N ALA A 161 8.53 -3.22 27.03
CA ALA A 161 8.44 -1.86 26.51
C ALA A 161 7.36 -1.69 25.41
N MET A 162 7.12 -2.72 24.60
CA MET A 162 6.07 -2.68 23.57
C MET A 162 4.66 -2.77 24.16
N ASN A 163 4.50 -3.51 25.25
CA ASN A 163 3.18 -3.74 25.88
C ASN A 163 2.78 -2.66 26.89
N SER A 164 3.67 -1.70 27.20
CA SER A 164 3.45 -0.69 28.24
C SER A 164 2.91 0.65 27.72
N GLN A 165 2.20 0.66 26.59
CA GLN A 165 1.60 1.85 25.96
C GLN A 165 0.08 1.71 25.91
#